data_AF-C0FU44-F1
#
_entry.id   AF-C0FU44-F1
#
_cell.length_a   1.000
_cell.length_b   1.000
_cell.length_c   1.000
_cell.angle_alpha   90.00
_cell.angle_beta   90.00
_cell.angle_gamma   90.00
#
_symmetry.space_group_name_H-M   'P 1'
#
loop_
_entity.id
_entity.type
_entity.pdbx_description
1 polymer ?
#
loop_
_entity_poly.entity_id
_entity_poly.type
_entity_poly.pdbx_seq_one_letter_code
_entity_poly.pdbx_strand_id
1 'polypeptide(L)'
;MAESRIIKRNVLFWGKSGLQLTGIMLIFMVVYGFLFNMGSGSIFGDFWKTAYFYGGIISVLFALIGPVAYVGAYLPMALSFGSGRREAVFGAQIFCIAYGVSSYIIMVLAGIMSSGKLDGKLDVLIAVLFIFMTAVGQLVSVAQMHFGMKGMILGIVMVVLCMVGGFVTGIGFIDQIMAWINKIQTNVVWTLFAIVAIVSIALYAVSVTVLFREMRYYEVKA
;
A
#
# COMPACT_ATOMS: atom_id res chain seq x y z
N MET A 1 29.15 -4.31 -16.16
CA MET A 1 29.56 -3.96 -14.78
C MET A 1 28.90 -2.70 -14.21
N ALA A 2 28.71 -1.61 -14.98
CA ALA A 2 28.05 -0.39 -14.48
C ALA A 2 26.55 -0.59 -14.18
N GLU A 3 25.82 -1.27 -15.07
CA GLU A 3 24.38 -1.58 -14.91
C GLU A 3 24.07 -2.40 -13.64
N SER A 4 24.89 -3.42 -13.35
CA SER A 4 24.73 -4.24 -12.14
C SER A 4 24.90 -3.43 -10.85
N ARG A 5 25.80 -2.44 -10.85
CA ARG A 5 25.99 -1.52 -9.69
C ARG A 5 24.80 -0.57 -9.51
N ILE A 6 24.22 -0.08 -10.61
CA ILE A 6 23.04 0.77 -10.63
C ILE A 6 21.82 0.01 -10.07
N ILE A 7 21.57 -1.21 -10.57
CA ILE A 7 20.48 -2.06 -10.07
C ILE A 7 20.67 -2.37 -8.59
N LYS A 8 21.87 -2.75 -8.16
CA LYS A 8 22.17 -3.02 -6.76
C LYS A 8 21.93 -1.79 -5.87
N ARG A 9 22.34 -0.60 -6.30
CA ARG A 9 22.09 0.66 -5.59
C ARG A 9 20.59 0.93 -5.46
N ASN A 10 19.84 0.79 -6.54
CA ASN A 10 18.39 1.00 -6.53
C ASN A 10 17.67 0.02 -5.62
N VAL A 11 18.02 -1.27 -5.67
CA VAL A 11 17.45 -2.28 -4.78
C VAL A 11 17.77 -1.96 -3.32
N LEU A 12 19.02 -1.60 -3.02
CA LEU A 12 19.43 -1.26 -1.65
C LEU A 12 18.76 0.01 -1.13
N PHE A 13 18.59 1.04 -1.96
CA PHE A 13 17.98 2.28 -1.54
C PHE A 13 16.46 2.16 -1.45
N TRP A 14 15.78 1.85 -2.57
CA TRP A 14 14.33 1.80 -2.65
C TRP A 14 13.74 0.61 -1.91
N GLY A 15 14.41 -0.54 -1.94
CA GLY A 15 14.01 -1.72 -1.17
C GLY A 15 14.13 -1.49 0.33
N LYS A 16 15.20 -0.82 0.80
CA LYS A 16 15.34 -0.43 2.20
C LYS A 16 14.23 0.54 2.61
N SER A 17 13.92 1.55 1.80
CA SER A 17 12.82 2.47 2.08
C SER A 17 11.47 1.76 2.18
N GLY A 18 11.20 0.78 1.30
CA GLY A 18 9.97 -0.03 1.34
C GLY A 18 9.88 -0.89 2.60
N LEU A 19 10.99 -1.50 3.00
CA LEU A 19 11.08 -2.25 4.26
C LEU A 19 10.97 -1.35 5.50
N GLN A 20 11.49 -0.12 5.45
CA GLN A 20 11.32 0.85 6.53
C GLN A 20 9.86 1.25 6.70
N LEU A 21 9.15 1.51 5.60
CA LEU A 21 7.71 1.79 5.65
C LEU A 21 6.92 0.61 6.23
N THR A 22 7.33 -0.61 5.89
CA THR A 22 6.77 -1.84 6.46
C THR A 22 7.05 -1.95 7.96
N GLY A 23 8.26 -1.61 8.40
CA GLY A 23 8.61 -1.56 9.82
C GLY A 23 7.75 -0.55 10.59
N ILE A 24 7.53 0.64 10.03
CA ILE A 24 6.64 1.65 10.61
C ILE A 24 5.21 1.11 10.72
N MET A 25 4.69 0.51 9.64
CA MET A 25 3.37 -0.12 9.63
C MET A 25 3.24 -1.21 10.70
N LEU A 26 4.27 -2.03 10.90
CA LEU A 26 4.29 -3.06 11.95
C LEU A 26 4.25 -2.44 13.34
N ILE A 27 4.96 -1.34 13.59
CA ILE A 27 4.87 -0.60 14.86
C ILE A 27 3.44 -0.13 15.10
N PHE A 28 2.81 0.48 14.10
CA PHE A 28 1.41 0.91 14.20
C PHE A 28 0.46 -0.26 14.49
N MET A 29 0.63 -1.37 13.78
CA MET A 29 -0.17 -2.58 13.99
C MET A 29 -0.06 -3.10 15.44
N VAL A 30 1.15 -3.18 15.98
CA VAL A 30 1.39 -3.65 17.36
C VAL A 30 0.85 -2.65 18.39
N VAL A 31 1.10 -1.36 18.20
CA VAL A 31 0.63 -0.30 19.11
C VAL A 31 -0.90 -0.29 19.15
N TYR A 32 -1.57 -0.35 18.01
CA TYR A 32 -3.03 -0.41 17.96
C TYR A 32 -3.59 -1.71 18.52
N GLY A 33 -2.91 -2.84 18.27
CA GLY A 33 -3.22 -4.12 18.89
C GLY A 33 -3.22 -4.04 20.43
N PHE A 34 -2.28 -3.29 21.02
CA PHE A 34 -2.19 -3.12 22.47
C PHE A 34 -3.17 -2.09 23.02
N LEU A 35 -3.28 -0.91 22.38
CA LEU A 35 -4.11 0.20 22.83
C LEU A 35 -5.61 -0.10 22.75
N PHE A 36 -6.02 -0.85 21.72
CA PHE A 36 -7.43 -1.18 21.49
C PHE A 36 -7.74 -2.65 21.78
N ASN A 37 -6.86 -3.33 22.52
CA ASN A 37 -7.08 -4.70 22.98
C ASN A 37 -8.38 -4.71 23.80
N MET A 38 -9.48 -5.16 23.19
CA MET A 38 -10.79 -5.14 23.81
C MET A 38 -10.72 -5.91 25.12
N GLY A 39 -10.97 -5.22 26.24
CA GLY A 39 -10.79 -5.77 27.57
C GLY A 39 -11.49 -7.13 27.74
N SER A 40 -10.70 -8.20 27.78
CA SER A 40 -11.14 -9.57 28.07
C SER A 40 -9.95 -10.48 28.36
N GLY A 41 -10.20 -11.58 29.08
CA GLY A 41 -9.26 -12.34 29.91
C GLY A 41 -8.13 -13.14 29.23
N SER A 42 -7.87 -12.97 27.93
CA SER A 42 -6.72 -13.58 27.26
C SER A 42 -5.89 -12.53 26.50
N ILE A 43 -4.72 -12.19 27.04
CA ILE A 43 -3.88 -11.09 26.53
C ILE A 43 -3.42 -11.31 25.08
N PHE A 44 -3.24 -12.56 24.66
CA PHE A 44 -2.62 -12.88 23.38
C PHE A 44 -3.62 -13.03 22.22
N GLY A 45 -4.80 -13.65 22.43
CA GLY A 45 -5.75 -13.89 21.34
C GLY A 45 -6.48 -12.63 20.87
N ASP A 46 -6.99 -11.84 21.82
CA ASP A 46 -7.74 -10.62 21.54
C ASP A 46 -6.84 -9.49 20.97
N PHE A 47 -5.56 -9.51 21.35
CA PHE A 47 -4.52 -8.64 20.77
C PHE A 47 -4.36 -8.89 19.27
N TRP A 48 -4.12 -10.13 18.84
CA TRP A 48 -3.86 -10.43 17.42
C TRP A 48 -5.08 -10.18 16.54
N LYS A 49 -6.29 -10.34 17.07
CA LYS A 49 -7.52 -9.98 16.36
C LYS A 49 -7.63 -8.48 16.11
N THR A 50 -7.34 -7.69 17.13
CA THR A 50 -7.30 -6.22 17.04
C THR A 50 -6.17 -5.76 16.12
N ALA A 51 -4.98 -6.34 16.27
CA ALA A 51 -3.81 -6.05 15.45
C ALA A 51 -4.03 -6.41 13.98
N TYR A 52 -4.65 -7.57 13.68
CA TYR A 52 -5.00 -7.97 12.32
C TYR A 52 -6.02 -7.00 11.71
N PHE A 53 -7.04 -6.59 12.46
CA PHE A 53 -8.04 -5.64 11.98
C PHE A 53 -7.43 -4.27 11.62
N TYR A 54 -6.76 -3.62 12.59
CA TYR A 54 -6.15 -2.31 12.36
C TYR A 54 -4.97 -2.40 11.42
N GLY A 55 -4.17 -3.46 11.50
CA GLY A 55 -3.09 -3.74 10.57
C GLY A 55 -3.58 -3.81 9.13
N GLY A 56 -4.73 -4.45 8.88
CA GLY A 56 -5.31 -4.56 7.53
C GLY A 56 -5.67 -3.20 6.95
N ILE A 57 -6.35 -2.36 7.74
CA ILE A 57 -6.72 -1.01 7.31
C ILE A 57 -5.48 -0.14 7.13
N ILE A 58 -4.60 -0.10 8.13
CA ILE A 58 -3.40 0.75 8.13
C ILE A 58 -2.46 0.36 6.99
N SER A 59 -2.30 -0.94 6.73
CA SER A 59 -1.41 -1.42 5.67
C SER A 59 -1.96 -1.11 4.27
N VAL A 60 -3.27 -1.24 4.04
CA VAL A 60 -3.92 -0.78 2.80
C VAL A 60 -3.80 0.75 2.64
N LEU A 61 -3.94 1.52 3.73
CA LEU A 61 -3.71 2.97 3.69
C LEU A 61 -2.25 3.31 3.37
N PHE A 62 -1.29 2.58 3.92
CA PHE A 62 0.12 2.78 3.64
C PHE A 62 0.50 2.38 2.21
N ALA A 63 -0.25 1.45 1.58
CA ALA A 63 -0.12 1.16 0.15
C ALA A 63 -0.49 2.37 -0.73
N LEU A 64 -1.36 3.26 -0.26
CA LEU A 64 -1.65 4.55 -0.89
C LEU A 64 -0.62 5.63 -0.51
N ILE A 65 -0.34 5.78 0.78
CA ILE A 65 0.56 6.83 1.31
C ILE A 65 1.98 6.63 0.81
N GLY A 66 2.46 5.39 0.68
CA GLY A 66 3.79 5.07 0.18
C GLY A 66 4.05 5.75 -1.17
N PRO A 67 3.26 5.45 -2.22
CA PRO A 67 3.37 6.15 -3.49
C PRO A 67 3.18 7.68 -3.39
N VAL A 68 2.17 8.17 -2.65
CA VAL A 68 1.92 9.62 -2.57
C VAL A 68 3.09 10.36 -1.92
N ALA A 69 3.57 9.90 -0.77
CA ALA A 69 4.63 10.57 -0.01
C ALA A 69 6.02 10.20 -0.53
N TYR A 70 6.33 8.90 -0.67
CA TYR A 70 7.67 8.47 -1.04
C TYR A 70 7.93 8.61 -2.53
N VAL A 71 7.01 8.17 -3.40
CA VAL A 71 7.23 8.33 -4.85
C VAL A 71 7.07 9.80 -5.25
N GLY A 72 6.12 10.53 -4.67
CA GLY A 72 5.96 11.97 -4.92
C GLY A 72 7.17 12.82 -4.52
N ALA A 73 7.82 12.53 -3.38
CA ALA A 73 8.95 13.33 -2.87
C ALA A 73 10.33 12.80 -3.28
N TYR A 74 10.57 11.50 -3.23
CA TYR A 74 11.90 10.94 -3.50
C TYR A 74 12.21 10.80 -4.99
N LEU A 75 11.20 10.75 -5.85
CA LEU A 75 11.43 10.56 -7.27
C LEU A 75 12.02 11.83 -7.93
N PRO A 76 11.53 13.05 -7.64
CA PRO A 76 12.22 14.30 -8.00
C PRO A 76 13.62 14.44 -7.39
N MET A 77 13.80 14.01 -6.13
CA MET A 77 15.10 14.03 -5.45
C MET A 77 16.10 13.05 -6.07
N ALA A 78 15.67 11.85 -6.44
CA ALA A 78 16.53 10.87 -7.11
C ALA A 78 17.01 11.38 -8.46
N LEU A 79 16.15 12.12 -9.18
CA LEU A 79 16.53 12.79 -10.42
C LEU A 79 17.55 13.91 -10.20
N SER A 80 17.42 14.72 -9.15
CA SER A 80 18.36 15.82 -8.88
C SER A 80 19.76 15.33 -8.51
N PHE A 81 19.88 14.14 -7.92
CA PHE A 81 21.17 13.46 -7.70
C PHE A 81 21.74 12.76 -8.95
N GLY A 82 21.15 12.99 -10.13
CA GLY A 82 21.65 12.48 -11.40
C GLY A 82 21.22 11.05 -11.73
N SER A 83 20.20 10.49 -11.08
CA SER A 83 19.63 9.20 -11.50
C SER A 83 18.95 9.33 -12.86
N GLY A 84 19.08 8.29 -13.68
CA GLY A 84 18.38 8.25 -14.97
C GLY A 84 16.86 8.23 -14.78
N ARG A 85 16.12 8.90 -15.66
CA ARG A 85 14.64 8.98 -15.58
C ARG A 85 13.96 7.61 -15.50
N ARG A 86 14.42 6.63 -16.28
CA ARG A 86 13.91 5.25 -16.19
C ARG A 86 14.33 4.56 -14.90
N GLU A 87 15.56 4.78 -14.46
CA GLU A 87 16.11 4.21 -13.23
C GLU A 87 15.30 4.65 -12.00
N ALA A 88 14.92 5.93 -11.91
CA ALA A 88 14.10 6.46 -10.83
C ALA A 88 12.70 5.83 -10.78
N VAL A 89 12.06 5.66 -11.94
CA VAL A 89 10.74 5.01 -12.03
C VAL A 89 10.83 3.53 -11.64
N PHE A 90 11.85 2.80 -12.11
CA PHE A 90 12.08 1.41 -11.68
C PHE A 90 12.35 1.30 -10.18
N GLY A 91 13.10 2.24 -9.61
CA GLY A 91 13.31 2.35 -8.17
C GLY A 91 12.00 2.47 -7.40
N ALA A 92 11.10 3.35 -7.84
CA ALA A 92 9.78 3.50 -7.22
C ALA A 92 8.93 2.22 -7.28
N GLN A 93 9.03 1.43 -8.36
CA GLN A 93 8.37 0.13 -8.44
C GLN A 93 8.96 -0.88 -7.45
N ILE A 94 10.29 -0.91 -7.28
CA ILE A 94 10.95 -1.76 -6.28
C ILE A 94 10.46 -1.41 -4.88
N PHE A 95 10.31 -0.13 -4.57
CA PHE A 95 9.74 0.32 -3.30
C PHE A 95 8.29 -0.20 -3.10
N CYS A 96 7.42 -0.02 -4.11
CA CYS A 96 6.03 -0.45 -4.02
C CYS A 96 5.91 -1.97 -3.84
N ILE A 97 6.73 -2.74 -4.56
CA ILE A 97 6.77 -4.21 -4.44
C ILE A 97 7.31 -4.63 -3.08
N ALA A 98 8.44 -4.04 -2.64
CA ALA A 98 9.05 -4.38 -1.36
C ALA A 98 8.08 -4.13 -0.21
N TYR A 99 7.41 -2.98 -0.20
CA TYR A 99 6.37 -2.67 0.78
C TYR A 99 5.17 -3.62 0.65
N GLY A 100 4.57 -3.74 -0.53
CA GLY A 100 3.33 -4.51 -0.74
C GLY A 100 3.49 -5.99 -0.39
N VAL A 101 4.60 -6.62 -0.80
CA VAL A 101 4.85 -8.03 -0.50
C VAL A 101 5.11 -8.24 0.99
N SER A 102 5.97 -7.42 1.62
CA SER A 102 6.33 -7.61 3.02
C SER A 102 5.17 -7.30 3.98
N SER A 103 4.40 -6.25 3.71
CA SER A 103 3.19 -5.92 4.47
C SER A 103 2.10 -6.99 4.32
N TYR A 104 1.89 -7.52 3.11
CA TYR A 104 0.95 -8.62 2.90
C TYR A 104 1.34 -9.88 3.68
N ILE A 105 2.63 -10.24 3.70
CA ILE A 105 3.12 -11.38 4.50
C ILE A 105 2.84 -11.17 5.99
N ILE A 106 3.14 -9.97 6.52
CA ILE A 106 2.87 -9.64 7.93
C ILE A 106 1.38 -9.74 8.24
N MET A 107 0.53 -9.26 7.33
CA MET A 107 -0.93 -9.33 7.45
C MET A 107 -1.43 -10.77 7.50
N VAL A 108 -0.96 -11.63 6.60
CA VAL A 108 -1.32 -13.05 6.59
C VAL A 108 -0.89 -13.74 7.88
N LEU A 109 0.32 -13.47 8.37
CA LEU A 109 0.81 -14.01 9.65
C LEU A 109 -0.04 -13.55 10.83
N ALA A 110 -0.42 -12.28 10.86
CA ALA A 110 -1.31 -11.72 11.87
C ALA A 110 -2.71 -12.36 11.85
N GLY A 111 -3.24 -12.65 10.67
CA GLY A 111 -4.53 -13.34 10.49
C GLY A 111 -4.50 -14.77 11.03
N ILE A 112 -3.42 -15.51 10.76
CA ILE A 112 -3.21 -16.86 11.31
C ILE A 112 -3.12 -16.80 12.84
N MET A 113 -2.37 -15.85 13.40
CA MET A 113 -2.25 -15.70 14.86
C MET A 113 -3.56 -15.25 15.52
N SER A 114 -4.41 -14.50 14.80
CA SER A 114 -5.72 -14.04 15.29
C SER A 114 -6.76 -15.15 15.37
N SER A 115 -6.86 -16.02 14.36
CA SER A 115 -7.99 -16.94 14.21
C SER A 115 -7.60 -18.42 14.17
N GLY A 116 -6.31 -18.71 14.13
CA GLY A 116 -5.76 -20.05 13.92
C GLY A 116 -6.01 -20.61 12.51
N LYS A 117 -6.60 -19.83 11.59
CA LYS A 117 -6.96 -20.24 10.22
C LYS A 117 -6.69 -19.12 9.22
N LEU A 118 -6.58 -19.49 7.94
CA LEU A 118 -6.53 -18.55 6.83
C LEU A 118 -7.95 -18.31 6.28
N ASP A 119 -8.34 -17.05 6.17
CA ASP A 119 -9.57 -16.66 5.46
C ASP A 119 -9.20 -16.22 4.04
N GLY A 120 -9.22 -17.19 3.12
CA GLY A 120 -8.80 -16.96 1.73
C GLY A 120 -9.61 -15.88 1.00
N LYS A 121 -10.86 -15.60 1.40
CA LYS A 121 -11.65 -14.52 0.77
C LYS A 121 -11.16 -13.15 1.23
N LEU A 122 -10.89 -13.02 2.54
CA LEU A 122 -10.37 -11.77 3.10
C LEU A 122 -8.95 -11.49 2.62
N ASP A 123 -8.09 -12.50 2.59
CA ASP A 123 -6.70 -12.36 2.12
C ASP A 123 -6.64 -11.92 0.65
N VAL A 124 -7.50 -12.48 -0.21
CA VAL A 124 -7.61 -12.06 -1.62
C VAL A 124 -8.15 -10.64 -1.73
N LEU A 125 -9.16 -10.28 -0.95
CA LEU A 125 -9.68 -8.91 -0.93
C LEU A 125 -8.59 -7.91 -0.55
N ILE A 126 -7.82 -8.20 0.51
CA ILE A 126 -6.70 -7.37 0.95
C ILE A 126 -5.67 -7.26 -0.17
N ALA A 127 -5.23 -8.37 -0.77
CA ALA A 127 -4.26 -8.36 -1.87
C ALA A 127 -4.69 -7.49 -3.05
N VAL A 128 -5.96 -7.57 -3.45
CA VAL A 128 -6.52 -6.74 -4.54
C VAL A 128 -6.54 -5.27 -4.14
N LEU A 129 -6.95 -4.94 -2.92
CA LEU A 129 -6.94 -3.57 -2.40
C LEU A 129 -5.53 -2.97 -2.35
N PHE A 130 -4.51 -3.76 -2.02
CA PHE A 130 -3.12 -3.32 -2.04
C PHE A 130 -2.68 -2.85 -3.43
N ILE A 131 -2.95 -3.65 -4.46
CA ILE A 131 -2.61 -3.31 -5.84
C ILE A 131 -3.37 -2.05 -6.27
N PHE A 132 -4.68 -2.01 -5.97
CA PHE A 132 -5.54 -0.89 -6.32
C PHE A 132 -5.08 0.42 -5.66
N MET A 133 -4.87 0.43 -4.34
CA MET A 133 -4.45 1.61 -3.60
C MET A 133 -3.05 2.08 -4.00
N THR A 134 -2.14 1.15 -4.30
CA THR A 134 -0.82 1.49 -4.82
C THR A 134 -0.93 2.21 -6.17
N ALA A 135 -1.77 1.69 -7.06
CA ALA A 135 -1.98 2.27 -8.38
C ALA A 135 -2.61 3.68 -8.29
N VAL A 136 -3.61 3.85 -7.43
CA VAL A 136 -4.22 5.16 -7.16
C VAL A 136 -3.18 6.12 -6.56
N GLY A 137 -2.39 5.69 -5.59
CA GLY A 137 -1.34 6.52 -4.99
C GLY A 137 -0.27 6.94 -5.99
N GLN A 138 0.09 6.07 -6.93
CA GLN A 138 1.01 6.40 -8.03
C GLN A 138 0.41 7.45 -8.97
N LEU A 139 -0.89 7.38 -9.30
CA LEU A 139 -1.54 8.42 -10.11
C LEU A 139 -1.59 9.76 -9.39
N VAL A 140 -1.81 9.77 -8.09
CA VAL A 140 -1.77 10.98 -7.27
C VAL A 140 -0.36 11.57 -7.22
N SER A 141 0.69 10.75 -7.10
CA SER A 141 2.07 11.25 -7.11
C SER A 141 2.48 11.82 -8.47
N VAL A 142 1.99 11.25 -9.57
CA VAL A 142 2.09 11.84 -10.91
C VAL A 142 1.43 13.22 -10.94
N ALA A 143 0.21 13.36 -10.43
CA ALA A 143 -0.47 14.66 -10.36
C ALA A 143 0.29 15.68 -9.49
N GLN A 144 0.93 15.22 -8.40
CA GLN A 144 1.80 16.06 -7.57
C GLN A 144 2.99 16.61 -8.35
N MET A 145 3.65 15.75 -9.13
CA MET A 145 4.78 16.17 -9.97
C MET A 145 4.33 17.13 -11.07
N HIS A 146 3.19 16.89 -11.73
CA HIS A 146 2.73 17.72 -12.83
C HIS A 146 2.21 19.09 -12.40
N PHE A 147 1.40 19.16 -11.34
CA PHE A 147 0.76 20.40 -10.88
C PHE A 147 1.50 21.11 -9.73
N GLY A 148 2.63 20.56 -9.27
CA GLY A 148 3.45 21.11 -8.19
C GLY A 148 2.65 21.32 -6.90
N MET A 149 2.61 22.56 -6.41
CA MET A 149 1.98 22.92 -5.14
C MET A 149 0.49 22.57 -5.08
N LYS A 150 -0.24 22.72 -6.19
CA LYS A 150 -1.67 22.35 -6.29
C LYS A 150 -1.87 20.84 -6.23
N GLY A 151 -0.97 20.09 -6.87
CA GLY A 151 -0.98 18.62 -6.82
C GLY A 151 -0.63 18.10 -5.43
N MET A 152 0.30 18.75 -4.72
CA MET A 152 0.65 18.41 -3.33
C MET A 152 -0.56 18.55 -2.40
N ILE A 153 -1.32 19.65 -2.50
CA ILE A 153 -2.56 19.84 -1.73
C ILE A 153 -3.57 18.73 -2.05
N LEU A 154 -3.77 18.41 -3.33
CA LEU A 154 -4.68 17.34 -3.74
C LEU A 154 -4.28 15.99 -3.14
N GLY A 155 -2.97 15.66 -3.14
CA GLY A 155 -2.48 14.43 -2.54
C GLY A 155 -2.66 14.39 -1.02
N ILE A 156 -2.43 15.50 -0.31
CA ILE A 156 -2.68 15.59 1.14
C ILE A 156 -4.17 15.40 1.43
N VAL A 157 -5.06 16.11 0.72
CA VAL A 157 -6.51 16.00 0.91
C VAL A 157 -6.97 14.56 0.68
N MET A 158 -6.49 13.93 -0.39
CA MET A 158 -6.84 12.55 -0.72
C MET A 158 -6.39 11.56 0.39
N VAL A 159 -5.14 11.66 0.85
CA VAL A 159 -4.62 10.83 1.94
C VAL A 159 -5.42 11.03 3.24
N VAL A 160 -5.70 12.28 3.60
CA VAL A 160 -6.47 12.60 4.81
C VAL A 160 -7.90 12.05 4.71
N LEU A 161 -8.57 12.18 3.56
CA LEU A 161 -9.90 11.61 3.35
C LEU A 161 -9.91 10.08 3.45
N CYS A 162 -8.92 9.41 2.86
CA CYS A 162 -8.78 7.96 2.98
C CYS A 162 -8.50 7.54 4.43
N MET A 163 -7.67 8.30 5.14
CA MET A 163 -7.34 8.04 6.53
C MET A 163 -8.56 8.24 7.44
N VAL A 164 -9.25 9.37 7.34
CA VAL A 164 -10.49 9.63 8.07
C VAL A 164 -11.54 8.58 7.71
N GLY A 165 -11.72 8.24 6.44
CA GLY A 165 -12.62 7.17 6.02
C GLY A 165 -12.29 5.82 6.65
N GLY A 166 -11.01 5.42 6.64
CA GLY A 166 -10.55 4.16 7.22
C GLY A 166 -10.61 4.09 8.74
N PHE A 167 -10.48 5.22 9.45
CA PHE A 167 -10.68 5.29 10.89
C PHE A 167 -12.16 5.38 11.28
N VAL A 168 -12.97 6.14 10.53
CA VAL A 168 -14.41 6.33 10.76
C VAL A 168 -15.20 5.06 10.49
N THR A 169 -14.74 4.18 9.59
CA THR A 169 -15.40 2.89 9.36
C THR A 169 -15.41 1.98 10.60
N GLY A 170 -14.64 2.28 11.64
CA GLY A 170 -14.83 1.73 12.98
C GLY A 170 -14.54 0.23 13.11
N ILE A 171 -14.47 -0.25 14.36
CA ILE A 171 -14.20 -1.66 14.68
C ILE A 171 -15.40 -2.52 14.25
N GLY A 172 -15.17 -3.59 13.48
CA GLY A 172 -16.20 -4.51 13.00
C GLY A 172 -16.60 -4.34 11.53
N PHE A 173 -16.04 -3.34 10.83
CA PHE A 173 -16.33 -3.12 9.41
C PHE A 173 -15.87 -4.27 8.50
N ILE A 174 -14.66 -4.81 8.73
CA ILE A 174 -14.16 -5.96 7.99
C ILE A 174 -15.05 -7.19 8.24
N ASP A 175 -15.46 -7.43 9.47
CA ASP A 175 -16.39 -8.52 9.81
C ASP A 175 -17.74 -8.32 9.12
N GLN A 176 -18.23 -7.09 9.03
CA GLN A 176 -19.47 -6.74 8.34
C GLN A 176 -19.36 -6.93 6.82
N ILE A 177 -18.25 -6.51 6.21
CA ILE A 177 -17.91 -6.78 4.80
C ILE A 177 -17.87 -8.30 4.56
N MET A 178 -17.19 -9.04 5.43
CA MET A 178 -17.08 -10.48 5.30
C MET A 178 -18.43 -11.18 5.47
N ALA A 179 -19.28 -10.71 6.40
CA ALA A 179 -20.65 -11.20 6.54
C ALA A 179 -21.48 -10.92 5.27
N TRP A 180 -21.28 -9.78 4.61
CA TRP A 180 -21.92 -9.48 3.33
C TRP A 180 -21.41 -10.39 2.20
N ILE A 181 -20.09 -10.53 2.07
CA ILE A 181 -19.45 -11.39 1.07
C ILE A 181 -19.89 -12.85 1.26
N ASN A 182 -20.05 -13.32 2.51
CA ASN A 182 -20.48 -14.68 2.80
C ASN A 182 -21.96 -14.95 2.53
N LYS A 183 -22.80 -13.91 2.37
CA LYS A 183 -24.19 -14.07 1.90
C LYS A 183 -24.30 -14.30 0.39
N ILE A 184 -23.24 -13.99 -0.37
CA ILE A 184 -23.21 -14.16 -1.82
C ILE A 184 -22.71 -15.57 -2.16
N GLN A 185 -23.25 -16.18 -3.22
CA GLN A 185 -22.80 -17.47 -3.69
C GLN A 185 -21.29 -17.47 -3.97
N THR A 186 -20.58 -18.47 -3.43
CA THR A 186 -19.11 -18.54 -3.47
C THR A 186 -18.55 -18.38 -4.89
N ASN A 187 -19.15 -19.02 -5.89
CA ASN A 187 -18.70 -18.89 -7.29
C ASN A 187 -18.78 -17.44 -7.79
N VAL A 188 -19.84 -16.72 -7.46
CA VAL A 188 -20.03 -15.32 -7.85
C VAL A 188 -18.99 -14.42 -7.18
N VAL A 189 -18.68 -14.66 -5.89
CA VAL A 189 -17.64 -13.91 -5.16
C VAL A 189 -16.28 -14.08 -5.82
N TRP A 190 -15.89 -15.31 -6.16
CA TRP A 190 -14.61 -15.56 -6.83
C TRP A 190 -14.53 -14.92 -8.21
N THR A 191 -15.62 -14.95 -8.99
CA THR A 191 -15.68 -14.23 -10.27
C THR A 191 -15.54 -12.72 -10.09
N LEU A 192 -16.21 -12.14 -9.09
CA LEU A 192 -16.08 -10.71 -8.78
C LEU A 192 -14.65 -10.36 -8.36
N PHE A 193 -14.02 -11.16 -7.49
CA PHE A 193 -12.62 -10.95 -7.13
C PHE A 193 -11.68 -11.02 -8.34
N ALA A 194 -11.90 -11.96 -9.26
CA ALA A 194 -11.12 -12.04 -10.49
C ALA A 194 -11.28 -10.79 -11.36
N ILE A 195 -12.51 -10.28 -11.53
CA ILE A 195 -12.77 -9.05 -12.29
C ILE A 195 -12.07 -7.86 -11.65
N VAL A 196 -12.24 -7.66 -10.33
CA VAL A 196 -11.63 -6.52 -9.62
C VAL A 196 -10.09 -6.64 -9.63
N ALA A 197 -9.54 -7.84 -9.52
CA ALA A 197 -8.10 -8.07 -9.64
C ALA A 197 -7.58 -7.65 -11.03
N ILE A 198 -8.26 -8.06 -12.11
CA ILE A 198 -7.90 -7.66 -13.48
C ILE A 198 -7.94 -6.14 -13.64
N VAL A 199 -9.01 -5.50 -13.16
CA VAL A 199 -9.15 -4.03 -13.21
C VAL A 199 -8.02 -3.36 -12.41
N SER A 200 -7.68 -3.88 -11.24
CA SER A 200 -6.62 -3.34 -10.38
C SER A 200 -5.24 -3.46 -11.05
N ILE A 201 -4.94 -4.59 -11.68
CA ILE A 201 -3.70 -4.80 -12.44
C ILE A 201 -3.64 -3.87 -13.65
N ALA A 202 -4.75 -3.72 -14.38
CA ALA A 202 -4.84 -2.80 -15.51
C ALA A 202 -4.61 -1.35 -15.06
N LEU A 203 -5.23 -0.94 -13.95
CA LEU A 203 -5.07 0.39 -13.37
C LEU A 203 -3.63 0.64 -12.90
N TYR A 204 -2.98 -0.39 -12.33
CA TYR A 204 -1.56 -0.34 -11.98
C TYR A 204 -0.68 -0.16 -13.23
N ALA A 205 -0.91 -0.94 -14.29
CA ALA A 205 -0.18 -0.79 -15.55
C ALA A 205 -0.34 0.61 -16.16
N VAL A 206 -1.56 1.15 -16.14
CA VAL A 206 -1.85 2.54 -16.56
C VAL A 206 -1.08 3.53 -15.67
N SER A 207 -1.10 3.37 -14.36
CA SER A 207 -0.38 4.27 -13.44
C SER A 207 1.13 4.29 -13.70
N VAL A 208 1.74 3.13 -13.98
CA VAL A 208 3.16 3.01 -14.32
C VAL A 208 3.47 3.67 -15.67
N THR A 209 2.63 3.45 -16.69
CA THR A 209 2.84 4.08 -18.01
C THR A 209 2.71 5.60 -17.97
N VAL A 210 1.75 6.12 -17.20
CA VAL A 210 1.58 7.56 -16.97
C VAL A 210 2.80 8.12 -16.21
N LEU A 211 3.28 7.41 -15.19
CA LEU A 211 4.50 7.80 -14.45
C LEU A 211 5.73 7.87 -15.37
N PHE A 212 5.94 6.87 -16.22
CA PHE A 212 7.02 6.90 -17.22
C PHE A 212 6.86 8.05 -18.22
N ARG A 213 5.62 8.41 -18.58
CA ARG A 213 5.34 9.49 -19.53
C ARG A 213 5.69 10.85 -18.93
N GLU A 214 5.19 11.15 -17.73
CA GLU A 214 5.52 12.41 -17.04
C GLU A 214 7.03 12.55 -16.83
N MET A 215 7.68 11.46 -16.44
CA MET A 215 9.11 11.46 -16.18
C MET A 215 9.99 11.72 -17.42
N ARG A 216 9.46 11.55 -18.64
CA ARG A 216 10.20 11.95 -19.86
C ARG A 216 10.28 13.47 -20.01
N TYR A 217 9.28 14.19 -19.55
CA TYR A 217 9.15 15.64 -19.72
C TYR A 217 9.45 16.41 -18.43
N TYR A 218 9.65 15.71 -17.32
CA TYR A 218 9.98 16.34 -16.04
C TYR A 218 11.31 17.10 -16.12
N GLU A 219 11.22 18.42 -16.01
CA GLU A 219 12.37 19.30 -15.87
C GLU A 219 12.79 19.34 -14.40
N VAL A 220 13.98 18.84 -14.13
CA VAL A 220 14.62 19.05 -12.84
C VAL A 220 15.04 20.51 -12.82
N LYS A 221 14.32 21.37 -12.09
CA LYS A 221 14.85 22.69 -11.77
C LYS A 221 16.09 22.49 -10.90
N ALA A 222 17.25 22.69 -11.52
CA ALA A 222 18.55 22.72 -10.86
C ALA A 222 18.61 23.91 -9.87
#